data_AF-A0AA48HKZ9-F1
#
_entry.id   AF-A0AA48HKZ9-F1
#
_cell.length_a   1.000
_cell.length_b   1.000
_cell.length_c   1.000
_cell.angle_alpha   90.00
_cell.angle_beta   90.00
_cell.angle_gamma   90.00
#
_symmetry.space_group_name_H-M   'P 1'
#
loop_
_entity.id
_entity.type
_entity.pdbx_description
1 polymer ?
#
loop_
_entity_poly.entity_id
_entity_poly.type
_entity_poly.pdbx_seq_one_letter_code
_entity_poly.pdbx_strand_id
1 'polypeptide(L)'
;MANTSKSKITKDKIIGLFMESVLEQEKIPGSVYKFCKENKIKEDEFYGFFGSLDTLQKTIWNKFFDNSFELIQKNKEYPGMMNEEKMLTFFYTFFENLTLNRSYVLFMMKEHKHSMEGLSQLKGLRKRFKDFASTLIEERNEEKNLKILKFNAPLFSEGAWLQFLFILKFWAEDGSPGLEKTDIAIEKSVTTIFQIFENTSLEKIVDLGKFLYKEKFV
;
A
#
# COMPACT_ATOMS: atom_id res chain seq x y z
N MET A 1 26.14 -0.93 39.21
CA MET A 1 25.87 0.06 38.14
C MET A 1 25.54 -0.72 36.88
N ALA A 2 24.26 -0.74 36.48
CA ALA A 2 23.84 -1.45 35.28
C ALA A 2 24.23 -0.62 34.05
N ASN A 3 25.13 -1.15 33.23
CA ASN A 3 25.50 -0.59 31.95
C ASN A 3 24.34 -0.82 30.97
N THR A 4 23.38 0.11 30.91
CA THR A 4 22.41 0.16 29.83
C THR A 4 23.14 0.59 28.56
N SER A 5 23.54 -0.38 27.73
CA SER A 5 24.02 -0.08 26.39
C SER A 5 22.90 0.68 25.67
N LYS A 6 23.09 1.96 25.36
CA LYS A 6 22.20 2.70 24.46
C LYS A 6 22.19 1.95 23.14
N SER A 7 21.11 1.22 22.83
CA SER A 7 20.98 0.55 21.55
C SER A 7 21.08 1.60 20.46
N LYS A 8 21.91 1.36 19.43
CA LYS A 8 22.07 2.29 18.31
C LYS A 8 20.69 2.57 17.70
N ILE A 9 20.36 3.85 17.53
CA ILE A 9 19.10 4.26 16.89
C ILE A 9 19.06 3.73 15.45
N THR A 10 17.91 3.19 15.05
CA THR A 10 17.68 2.64 13.71
C THR A 10 16.53 3.36 13.03
N LYS A 11 16.48 3.25 11.70
CA LYS A 11 15.37 3.75 10.88
C LYS A 11 14.01 3.25 11.38
N ASP A 12 13.89 1.96 11.67
CA ASP A 12 12.65 1.34 12.13
C ASP A 12 12.29 1.80 13.56
N LYS A 13 13.29 2.05 14.42
CA LYS A 13 13.02 2.61 15.75
C LYS A 13 12.47 4.04 15.68
N ILE A 14 13.00 4.87 14.77
CA ILE A 14 12.47 6.24 14.55
C ILE A 14 11.04 6.19 14.00
N ILE A 15 10.75 5.27 13.07
CA ILE A 15 9.38 5.05 12.57
C ILE A 15 8.43 4.69 13.72
N GLY A 16 8.80 3.72 14.56
CA GLY A 16 7.98 3.31 15.69
C GLY A 16 7.71 4.45 16.66
N LEU A 17 8.75 5.21 17.04
CA LEU A 17 8.62 6.37 17.93
C LEU A 17 7.73 7.47 17.32
N PHE A 18 7.79 7.67 16.01
CA PHE A 18 6.92 8.61 15.32
C PHE A 18 5.46 8.14 15.34
N MET A 19 5.20 6.88 14.99
CA MET A 19 3.84 6.32 15.03
C MET A 19 3.23 6.40 16.43
N GLU A 20 4.02 6.07 17.45
CA GLU A 20 3.64 6.20 18.87
C GLU A 20 3.36 7.66 19.24
N SER A 21 4.27 8.59 18.93
CA SER A 21 4.08 10.03 19.20
C SER A 21 2.81 10.59 18.56
N VAL A 22 2.49 10.17 17.34
CA VAL A 22 1.27 10.59 16.63
C VAL A 22 0.02 10.08 17.35
N LEU A 23 0.03 8.83 17.81
CA LEU A 23 -1.10 8.21 18.48
C LEU A 23 -1.32 8.75 19.90
N GLU A 24 -0.25 8.97 20.67
CA GLU A 24 -0.36 9.48 22.03
C GLU A 24 -0.80 10.95 22.08
N GLN A 25 -0.39 11.75 21.08
CA GLN A 25 -0.69 13.17 21.04
C GLN A 25 -1.87 13.52 20.12
N GLU A 26 -2.39 12.53 19.38
CA GLU A 26 -3.39 12.68 18.32
C GLU A 26 -3.06 13.81 17.33
N LYS A 27 -1.77 14.00 17.04
CA LYS A 27 -1.27 15.04 16.15
C LYS A 27 0.09 14.69 15.57
N ILE A 28 0.34 15.16 14.35
CA ILE A 28 1.67 15.10 13.75
C ILE A 28 2.60 16.08 14.51
N PRO A 29 3.81 15.67 14.91
CA PRO A 29 4.78 16.59 15.50
C PRO A 29 5.01 17.81 14.61
N GLY A 30 4.97 19.01 15.18
CA GLY A 30 5.06 20.25 14.42
C GLY A 30 6.43 20.54 13.80
N SER A 31 7.49 19.85 14.26
CA SER A 31 8.84 19.98 13.71
C SER A 31 9.70 18.78 14.07
N VAL A 32 10.79 18.57 13.31
CA VAL A 32 11.82 17.56 13.61
C VAL A 32 12.43 17.81 14.99
N TYR A 33 12.75 19.07 15.32
CA TYR A 33 13.24 19.47 16.65
C TYR A 33 12.32 19.00 17.77
N LYS A 34 11.01 19.27 17.67
CA LYS A 34 10.04 18.88 18.70
C LYS A 34 9.97 17.36 18.84
N PHE A 35 9.85 16.64 17.72
CA PHE A 35 9.84 15.18 17.69
C PHE A 35 11.08 14.58 18.35
N CYS A 36 12.27 15.06 17.97
CA CYS A 36 13.55 14.56 18.49
C CYS A 36 13.70 14.86 19.99
N LYS A 37 13.30 16.05 20.44
CA LYS A 37 13.36 16.46 21.85
C LYS A 37 12.47 15.59 22.73
N GLU A 38 11.23 15.34 22.30
CA GLU A 38 10.27 14.51 23.05
C GLU A 38 10.73 13.04 23.13
N ASN A 39 11.34 12.54 22.06
CA ASN A 39 11.81 11.15 21.96
C ASN A 39 13.27 10.94 22.40
N LYS A 40 13.95 11.99 22.88
CA LYS A 40 15.36 11.97 23.31
C LYS A 40 16.32 11.46 22.23
N ILE A 41 16.06 11.81 20.98
CA ILE A 41 16.89 11.51 19.79
C ILE A 41 17.69 12.77 19.45
N LYS A 42 18.94 12.63 18.99
CA LYS A 42 19.66 13.78 18.41
C LYS A 42 19.12 14.08 17.00
N GLU A 43 18.95 15.35 16.66
CA GLU A 43 18.49 15.71 15.30
C GLU A 43 19.40 15.17 14.20
N ASP A 44 20.72 15.16 14.40
CA ASP A 44 21.68 14.57 13.44
C ASP A 44 21.41 13.08 13.19
N GLU A 45 20.96 12.34 14.20
CA GLU A 45 20.58 10.94 14.06
C GLU A 45 19.30 10.79 13.24
N PHE A 46 18.32 11.69 13.41
CA PHE A 46 17.11 11.73 12.60
C PHE A 46 17.46 12.03 11.13
N TYR A 47 18.22 13.10 10.90
CA TYR A 47 18.61 13.54 9.56
C TYR A 47 19.50 12.54 8.83
N GLY A 48 20.20 11.66 9.57
CA GLY A 48 20.89 10.50 8.99
C GLY A 48 19.97 9.48 8.31
N PHE A 49 18.66 9.47 8.62
CA PHE A 49 17.68 8.55 8.03
C PHE A 49 16.57 9.25 7.24
N PHE A 50 16.14 10.45 7.65
CA PHE A 50 14.99 11.15 7.08
C PHE A 50 15.27 12.65 6.92
N GLY A 51 15.01 13.20 5.73
CA GLY A 51 15.18 14.64 5.47
C GLY A 51 14.08 15.52 6.08
N SER A 52 12.93 14.94 6.44
CA SER A 52 11.77 15.64 7.00
C SER A 52 10.78 14.66 7.63
N LEU A 53 9.85 15.17 8.44
CA LEU A 53 8.70 14.38 8.92
C LEU A 53 7.80 13.89 7.77
N ASP A 54 7.67 14.66 6.69
CA ASP A 54 6.95 14.25 5.47
C ASP A 54 7.62 13.03 4.80
N THR A 55 8.96 13.05 4.68
CA THR A 55 9.71 11.91 4.13
C THR A 55 9.56 10.67 5.01
N LEU A 56 9.51 10.86 6.33
CA LEU A 56 9.25 9.79 7.29
C LEU A 56 7.86 9.19 7.09
N GLN A 57 6.80 10.01 7.01
CA GLN A 57 5.42 9.54 6.79
C GLN A 57 5.29 8.75 5.48
N LYS A 58 5.85 9.27 4.37
CA LYS A 58 5.91 8.56 3.08
C LYS A 58 6.65 7.22 3.19
N THR A 59 7.69 7.17 4.01
CA THR A 59 8.45 5.95 4.23
C THR A 59 7.65 4.90 4.99
N ILE A 60 6.77 5.30 5.91
CA ILE A 60 5.91 4.36 6.63
C ILE A 60 4.98 3.61 5.66
N TRP A 61 4.37 4.30 4.70
CA TRP A 61 3.58 3.67 3.64
C TRP A 61 4.39 2.69 2.80
N ASN A 62 5.62 3.04 2.44
CA ASN A 62 6.53 2.13 1.75
C ASN A 62 6.86 0.91 2.59
N LYS A 63 7.07 1.08 3.91
CA LYS A 63 7.39 0.00 4.83
C LYS A 63 6.23 -0.98 4.97
N PHE A 64 4.97 -0.51 4.94
CA PHE A 64 3.81 -1.41 4.88
C PHE A 64 3.85 -2.29 3.63
N PHE A 65 4.16 -1.72 2.46
CA PHE A 65 4.33 -2.50 1.25
C PHE A 65 5.50 -3.49 1.37
N ASP A 66 6.69 -2.98 1.70
CA ASP A 66 7.93 -3.75 1.69
C ASP A 66 7.84 -4.93 2.66
N ASN A 67 7.33 -4.72 3.88
CA ASN A 67 7.13 -5.79 4.86
C ASN A 67 6.16 -6.86 4.35
N SER A 68 5.06 -6.45 3.71
CA SER A 68 4.04 -7.37 3.21
C SER A 68 4.57 -8.16 2.02
N PHE A 69 5.26 -7.48 1.10
CA PHE A 69 5.85 -8.10 -0.08
C PHE A 69 6.98 -9.07 0.31
N GLU A 70 7.87 -8.68 1.21
CA GLU A 70 8.90 -9.57 1.74
C GLU A 70 8.32 -10.81 2.43
N LEU A 71 7.18 -10.68 3.12
CA LEU A 71 6.51 -11.79 3.78
C LEU A 71 5.94 -12.80 2.76
N ILE A 72 5.24 -12.32 1.72
CA ILE A 72 4.71 -13.23 0.69
C ILE A 72 5.82 -13.90 -0.12
N GLN A 73 6.94 -13.21 -0.36
CA GLN A 73 8.10 -13.77 -1.09
C GLN A 73 8.81 -14.88 -0.30
N LYS A 74 8.68 -14.89 1.04
CA LYS A 74 9.19 -15.97 1.89
C LYS A 74 8.30 -17.22 1.87
N ASN A 75 7.07 -17.12 1.37
CA ASN A 75 6.22 -18.28 1.18
C ASN A 75 6.79 -19.15 0.04
N LYS A 76 7.13 -20.41 0.36
CA LYS A 76 7.71 -21.36 -0.60
C LYS A 76 6.77 -21.70 -1.77
N GLU A 77 5.47 -21.53 -1.56
CA GLU A 77 4.45 -21.79 -2.58
C GLU A 77 4.28 -20.60 -3.53
N TYR A 78 4.73 -19.40 -3.14
CA TYR A 78 4.53 -18.17 -3.91
C TYR A 78 5.00 -18.24 -5.37
N PRO A 79 6.16 -18.84 -5.71
CA PRO A 79 6.59 -18.96 -7.10
C PRO A 79 5.66 -19.82 -7.97
N GLY A 80 4.94 -20.78 -7.37
CA GLY A 80 4.02 -21.68 -8.07
C GLY A 80 2.57 -21.20 -8.12
N MET A 81 2.25 -20.09 -7.44
CA MET A 81 0.91 -19.50 -7.42
C MET A 81 0.55 -18.90 -8.78
N MET A 82 -0.73 -19.00 -9.14
CA MET A 82 -1.30 -18.23 -10.24
C MET A 82 -1.31 -16.74 -9.91
N ASN A 83 -1.38 -15.88 -10.92
CA ASN A 83 -1.37 -14.43 -10.72
C ASN A 83 -2.54 -13.90 -9.86
N GLU A 84 -3.70 -14.54 -9.95
CA GLU A 84 -4.84 -14.24 -9.07
C GLU A 84 -4.49 -14.53 -7.62
N GLU A 85 -3.94 -15.72 -7.34
CA GLU A 85 -3.52 -16.15 -6.00
C GLU A 85 -2.40 -15.26 -5.44
N LYS A 86 -1.43 -14.85 -6.27
CA LYS A 86 -0.38 -13.90 -5.88
C LYS A 86 -0.98 -12.54 -5.48
N MET A 87 -1.99 -12.06 -6.22
CA MET A 87 -2.68 -10.80 -5.93
C MET A 87 -3.53 -10.89 -4.64
N LEU A 88 -4.29 -11.98 -4.47
CA LEU A 88 -5.04 -12.26 -3.24
C LEU A 88 -4.10 -12.32 -2.03
N THR A 89 -3.04 -13.11 -2.13
CA THR A 89 -2.05 -13.28 -1.05
C THR A 89 -1.41 -11.96 -0.66
N PHE A 90 -1.07 -11.11 -1.65
CA PHE A 90 -0.58 -9.77 -1.39
C PHE A 90 -1.63 -8.92 -0.64
N PHE A 91 -2.88 -8.88 -1.12
CA PHE A 91 -3.91 -8.04 -0.51
C PHE A 91 -4.21 -8.46 0.93
N TYR A 92 -4.41 -9.76 1.19
CA TYR A 92 -4.61 -10.25 2.56
C TYR A 92 -3.45 -9.89 3.47
N THR A 93 -2.21 -10.16 3.04
CA THR A 93 -1.01 -9.86 3.83
C THR A 93 -0.87 -8.36 4.09
N PHE A 94 -1.09 -7.53 3.07
CA PHE A 94 -0.97 -6.08 3.17
C PHE A 94 -2.02 -5.49 4.11
N PHE A 95 -3.28 -5.91 3.97
CA PHE A 95 -4.36 -5.40 4.83
C PHE A 95 -4.30 -5.95 6.25
N GLU A 96 -3.77 -7.15 6.47
CA GLU A 96 -3.43 -7.64 7.81
C GLU A 96 -2.34 -6.77 8.45
N ASN A 97 -1.28 -6.42 7.71
CA ASN A 97 -0.23 -5.52 8.19
C ASN A 97 -0.76 -4.12 8.52
N LEU A 98 -1.66 -3.56 7.69
CA LEU A 98 -2.37 -2.33 8.03
C LEU A 98 -3.23 -2.49 9.28
N THR A 99 -3.87 -3.65 9.46
CA THR A 99 -4.72 -3.95 10.63
C THR A 99 -3.92 -3.99 11.93
N LEU A 100 -2.71 -4.56 11.91
CA LEU A 100 -1.77 -4.49 13.05
C LEU A 100 -1.39 -3.05 13.42
N ASN A 101 -1.55 -2.10 12.50
CA ASN A 101 -1.22 -0.68 12.67
C ASN A 101 -2.46 0.23 12.50
N ARG A 102 -3.67 -0.32 12.70
CA ARG A 102 -4.94 0.30 12.27
C ARG A 102 -5.13 1.71 12.81
N SER A 103 -4.87 1.94 14.09
CA SER A 103 -5.05 3.27 14.71
C SER A 103 -4.23 4.35 14.01
N TYR A 104 -2.96 4.06 13.69
CA TYR A 104 -2.08 5.00 13.01
C TYR A 104 -2.55 5.25 11.57
N VAL A 105 -2.87 4.18 10.85
CA VAL A 105 -3.31 4.27 9.44
C VAL A 105 -4.60 5.10 9.34
N LEU A 106 -5.59 4.83 10.21
CA LEU A 106 -6.85 5.58 10.23
C LEU A 106 -6.65 7.04 10.62
N PHE A 107 -5.75 7.33 11.56
CA PHE A 107 -5.38 8.71 11.91
C PHE A 107 -4.84 9.45 10.69
N MET A 108 -3.82 8.88 10.03
CA MET A 108 -3.20 9.48 8.85
C MET A 108 -4.19 9.63 7.67
N MET A 109 -5.10 8.67 7.48
CA MET A 109 -6.12 8.77 6.43
C MET A 109 -7.16 9.86 6.71
N LYS A 110 -7.56 10.06 7.98
CA LYS A 110 -8.52 11.10 8.37
C LYS A 110 -7.92 12.50 8.23
N GLU A 111 -6.68 12.68 8.70
CA GLU A 111 -5.98 13.97 8.64
C GLU A 111 -5.87 14.50 7.20
N HIS A 112 -5.72 13.59 6.23
CA HIS A 112 -5.56 13.94 4.82
C HIS A 112 -6.82 13.74 3.96
N LYS A 113 -8.00 13.51 4.57
CA LYS A 113 -9.25 13.16 3.86
C LYS A 113 -9.68 14.21 2.81
N HIS A 114 -9.25 15.46 2.97
CA HIS A 114 -9.66 16.59 2.13
C HIS A 114 -8.51 17.28 1.38
N SER A 115 -7.27 16.79 1.48
CA SER A 115 -6.12 17.43 0.84
C SER A 115 -5.51 16.58 -0.28
N MET A 116 -5.01 17.25 -1.33
CA MET A 116 -4.18 16.60 -2.36
C MET A 116 -2.92 15.93 -1.79
N GLU A 117 -2.53 16.32 -0.57
CA GLU A 117 -1.41 15.73 0.17
C GLU A 117 -1.68 14.27 0.55
N GLY A 118 -2.95 13.90 0.77
CA GLY A 118 -3.35 12.52 1.08
C GLY A 118 -3.02 11.52 -0.02
N LEU A 119 -3.06 11.95 -1.28
CA LEU A 119 -2.60 11.15 -2.41
C LEU A 119 -1.07 11.23 -2.58
N SER A 120 -0.45 12.33 -2.16
CA SER A 120 0.99 12.53 -2.25
C SER A 120 1.79 11.62 -1.31
N GLN A 121 1.26 11.34 -0.11
CA GLN A 121 1.89 10.41 0.84
C GLN A 121 1.94 8.97 0.32
N LEU A 122 0.98 8.58 -0.53
CA LEU A 122 0.90 7.25 -1.13
C LEU A 122 1.76 7.10 -2.38
N LYS A 123 2.47 8.14 -2.84
CA LYS A 123 3.20 8.10 -4.13
C LYS A 123 4.21 6.95 -4.22
N GLY A 124 4.95 6.70 -3.14
CA GLY A 124 5.92 5.60 -3.07
C GLY A 124 5.24 4.24 -3.08
N LEU A 125 4.19 4.08 -2.27
CA LEU A 125 3.34 2.89 -2.23
C LEU A 125 2.73 2.58 -3.60
N ARG A 126 2.15 3.58 -4.26
CA ARG A 126 1.58 3.47 -5.61
C ARG A 126 2.59 2.94 -6.60
N LYS A 127 3.81 3.49 -6.61
CA LYS A 127 4.87 3.02 -7.50
C LYS A 127 5.15 1.53 -7.28
N ARG A 128 5.45 1.14 -6.04
CA ARG A 128 5.78 -0.25 -5.68
C ARG A 128 4.66 -1.22 -6.02
N PHE A 129 3.43 -0.86 -5.69
CA PHE A 129 2.26 -1.68 -6.00
C PHE A 129 2.03 -1.82 -7.50
N LYS A 130 2.19 -0.73 -8.27
CA LYS A 130 2.09 -0.79 -9.73
C LYS A 130 3.20 -1.63 -10.36
N ASP A 131 4.41 -1.56 -9.83
CA ASP A 131 5.55 -2.37 -10.29
C ASP A 131 5.26 -3.86 -10.05
N PHE A 132 4.73 -4.21 -8.87
CA PHE A 132 4.24 -5.56 -8.55
C PHE A 132 3.13 -6.02 -9.51
N ALA A 133 2.07 -5.22 -9.68
CA ALA A 133 0.97 -5.56 -10.58
C ALA A 133 1.41 -5.68 -12.05
N SER A 134 2.39 -4.87 -12.47
CA SER A 134 2.99 -4.97 -13.81
C SER A 134 3.75 -6.28 -14.01
N THR A 135 4.44 -6.75 -12.97
CA THR A 135 5.15 -8.05 -13.02
C THR A 135 4.17 -9.20 -13.24
N LEU A 136 3.04 -9.22 -12.52
CA LEU A 136 2.02 -10.28 -12.69
C LEU A 136 1.47 -10.34 -14.12
N ILE A 137 1.16 -9.19 -14.72
CA ILE A 137 0.59 -9.16 -16.07
C ILE A 137 1.63 -9.42 -17.16
N GLU A 138 2.90 -9.10 -16.90
CA GLU A 138 4.03 -9.45 -17.76
C GLU A 138 4.29 -10.96 -17.77
N GLU A 139 4.32 -11.62 -16.60
CA GLU A 139 4.40 -13.09 -16.49
C GLU A 139 3.29 -13.76 -17.32
N ARG A 140 2.04 -13.27 -17.21
CA ARG A 140 0.91 -13.79 -18.03
C ARG A 140 1.10 -13.57 -19.54
N ASN A 141 1.75 -12.47 -19.93
CA ASN A 141 2.00 -12.15 -21.32
C ASN A 141 3.11 -13.00 -21.96
N GLU A 142 3.96 -13.63 -21.15
CA GLU A 142 4.98 -14.57 -21.64
C GLU A 142 4.34 -15.88 -22.13
N GLU A 143 3.25 -16.30 -21.52
CA GLU A 143 2.46 -17.48 -21.95
C GLU A 143 1.75 -17.27 -23.31
N LYS A 144 1.68 -16.02 -23.80
CA LYS A 144 0.93 -15.65 -25.01
C LYS A 144 1.83 -15.47 -26.23
N ASN A 145 1.66 -16.38 -27.20
CA ASN A 145 2.43 -16.39 -28.45
C ASN A 145 2.13 -15.21 -29.40
N LEU A 146 0.92 -14.65 -29.37
CA LEU A 146 0.52 -13.55 -30.26
C LEU A 146 0.46 -12.21 -29.51
N LYS A 147 1.10 -11.16 -30.06
CA LYS A 147 1.14 -9.82 -29.47
C LYS A 147 -0.25 -9.22 -29.22
N ILE A 148 -1.23 -9.49 -30.09
CA ILE A 148 -2.61 -8.98 -29.95
C ILE A 148 -3.33 -9.55 -28.72
N LEU A 149 -2.87 -10.70 -28.22
CA LEU A 149 -3.44 -11.32 -27.03
C LEU A 149 -2.80 -10.74 -25.75
N LYS A 150 -1.70 -10.00 -25.84
CA LYS A 150 -0.98 -9.48 -24.67
C LYS A 150 -1.72 -8.30 -24.05
N PHE A 151 -1.75 -8.28 -22.73
CA PHE A 151 -2.30 -7.20 -21.92
C PHE A 151 -1.32 -6.02 -21.83
N ASN A 152 -1.86 -4.80 -21.82
CA ASN A 152 -1.07 -3.59 -21.64
C ASN A 152 -0.74 -3.40 -20.14
N ALA A 153 0.54 -3.58 -19.77
CA ALA A 153 0.97 -3.54 -18.36
C ALA A 153 0.73 -2.18 -17.67
N PRO A 154 1.01 -1.02 -18.30
CA PRO A 154 0.61 0.28 -17.76
C PRO A 154 -0.89 0.40 -17.48
N LEU A 155 -1.76 -0.04 -18.39
CA LEU A 155 -3.21 0.00 -18.20
C LEU A 155 -3.66 -0.91 -17.05
N PHE A 156 -3.14 -2.14 -17.01
CA PHE A 156 -3.46 -3.11 -15.96
C PHE A 156 -3.04 -2.60 -14.58
N SER A 157 -1.81 -2.11 -14.44
CA SER A 157 -1.30 -1.60 -13.16
C SER A 157 -2.06 -0.37 -12.67
N GLU A 158 -2.56 0.50 -13.55
CA GLU A 158 -3.45 1.60 -13.17
C GLU A 158 -4.82 1.07 -12.69
N GLY A 159 -5.39 0.08 -13.37
CA GLY A 159 -6.62 -0.59 -12.92
C GLY A 159 -6.46 -1.25 -11.55
N ALA A 160 -5.36 -1.98 -11.34
CA ALA A 160 -5.02 -2.58 -10.07
C ALA A 160 -4.87 -1.51 -8.98
N TRP A 161 -4.29 -0.34 -9.28
CA TRP A 161 -4.18 0.75 -8.31
C TRP A 161 -5.56 1.31 -7.91
N LEU A 162 -6.50 1.40 -8.86
CA LEU A 162 -7.88 1.77 -8.53
C LEU A 162 -8.57 0.73 -7.64
N GLN A 163 -8.34 -0.57 -7.91
CA GLN A 163 -8.81 -1.64 -7.03
C GLN A 163 -8.22 -1.51 -5.62
N PHE A 164 -6.90 -1.27 -5.51
CA PHE A 164 -6.24 -1.04 -4.23
C PHE A 164 -6.89 0.10 -3.45
N LEU A 165 -7.15 1.24 -4.11
CA LEU A 165 -7.81 2.39 -3.47
C LEU A 165 -9.25 2.07 -3.03
N PHE A 166 -9.98 1.28 -3.82
CA PHE A 166 -11.31 0.80 -3.42
C PHE A 166 -11.24 -0.04 -2.15
N ILE A 167 -10.34 -1.04 -2.09
CA ILE A 167 -10.19 -1.90 -0.90
C ILE A 167 -9.69 -1.10 0.29
N LEU A 168 -8.74 -0.17 0.10
CA LEU A 168 -8.23 0.70 1.17
C LEU A 168 -9.34 1.54 1.79
N LYS A 169 -10.21 2.11 0.96
CA LYS A 169 -11.38 2.85 1.43
C LYS A 169 -12.35 1.93 2.18
N PHE A 170 -12.65 0.76 1.62
CA PHE A 170 -13.54 -0.22 2.25
C PHE A 170 -13.01 -0.64 3.62
N TRP A 171 -11.74 -1.04 3.72
CA TRP A 171 -11.06 -1.43 4.96
C TRP A 171 -11.09 -0.34 6.04
N ALA A 172 -10.97 0.93 5.63
CA ALA A 172 -11.00 2.06 6.55
C ALA A 172 -12.42 2.31 7.14
N GLU A 173 -13.46 1.92 6.41
CA GLU A 173 -14.87 2.09 6.78
C GLU A 173 -15.48 0.81 7.38
N ASP A 174 -14.77 -0.32 7.31
CA ASP A 174 -15.24 -1.61 7.80
C ASP A 174 -15.28 -1.66 9.35
N GLY A 175 -16.49 -1.77 9.88
CA GLY A 175 -16.78 -1.92 11.31
C GLY A 175 -17.15 -3.36 11.72
N SER A 176 -16.99 -4.35 10.84
CA SER A 176 -17.22 -5.75 11.18
C SER A 176 -16.13 -6.30 12.13
N PRO A 177 -16.46 -7.24 13.03
CA PRO A 177 -15.44 -7.93 13.84
C PRO A 177 -14.38 -8.55 12.95
N GLY A 178 -13.10 -8.38 13.30
CA GLY A 178 -11.99 -8.94 12.52
C GLY A 178 -11.81 -8.37 11.10
N LEU A 179 -12.64 -7.41 10.68
CA LEU A 179 -12.67 -6.89 9.30
C LEU A 179 -13.07 -7.94 8.24
N GLU A 180 -13.92 -8.89 8.63
CA GLU A 180 -14.40 -9.97 7.76
C GLU A 180 -15.03 -9.45 6.45
N LYS A 181 -15.66 -8.28 6.46
CA LYS A 181 -16.22 -7.69 5.23
C LYS A 181 -15.14 -7.22 4.27
N THR A 182 -14.00 -6.77 4.78
CA THR A 182 -12.84 -6.42 3.96
C THR A 182 -12.27 -7.66 3.29
N ASP A 183 -12.18 -8.78 4.00
CA ASP A 183 -11.70 -10.04 3.42
C ASP A 183 -12.62 -10.51 2.29
N ILE A 184 -13.94 -10.38 2.47
CA ILE A 184 -14.93 -10.64 1.42
C ILE A 184 -14.77 -9.67 0.24
N ALA A 185 -14.49 -8.39 0.50
CA ALA A 185 -14.29 -7.40 -0.54
C ALA A 185 -13.00 -7.66 -1.35
N ILE A 186 -11.92 -8.09 -0.69
CA ILE A 186 -10.68 -8.54 -1.35
C ILE A 186 -11.00 -9.70 -2.29
N GLU A 187 -11.55 -10.81 -1.76
CA GLU A 187 -11.86 -12.02 -2.54
C GLU A 187 -12.73 -11.69 -3.74
N LYS A 188 -13.89 -11.06 -3.49
CA LYS A 188 -14.85 -10.78 -4.55
C LYS A 188 -14.30 -9.82 -5.60
N SER A 189 -13.58 -8.77 -5.19
CA SER A 189 -13.06 -7.80 -6.16
C SER A 189 -11.94 -8.39 -7.02
N VAL A 190 -11.00 -9.13 -6.42
CA VAL A 190 -9.87 -9.73 -7.15
C VAL A 190 -10.38 -10.79 -8.12
N THR A 191 -11.14 -11.77 -7.63
CA THR A 191 -11.66 -12.84 -8.49
C THR A 191 -12.55 -12.32 -9.60
N THR A 192 -13.43 -11.34 -9.32
CA THR A 192 -14.26 -10.74 -10.37
C THR A 192 -13.42 -10.05 -11.45
N ILE A 193 -12.40 -9.28 -11.06
CA ILE A 193 -11.53 -8.58 -12.01
C ILE A 193 -10.74 -9.57 -12.86
N PHE A 194 -10.15 -10.61 -12.23
CA PHE A 194 -9.44 -11.64 -12.98
C PHE A 194 -10.38 -12.36 -13.94
N GLN A 195 -11.56 -12.83 -13.50
CA GLN A 195 -12.56 -13.44 -14.38
C GLN A 195 -12.95 -12.55 -15.56
N ILE A 196 -13.11 -11.24 -15.36
CA ILE A 196 -13.38 -10.30 -16.46
C ILE A 196 -12.21 -10.27 -17.45
N PHE A 197 -10.97 -10.18 -16.96
CA PHE A 197 -9.78 -10.18 -17.81
C PHE A 197 -9.57 -11.49 -18.56
N GLU A 198 -10.01 -12.63 -18.00
CA GLU A 198 -9.90 -13.94 -18.68
C GLU A 198 -10.97 -14.11 -19.75
N ASN A 199 -12.19 -13.64 -19.50
CA ASN A 199 -13.36 -13.91 -20.34
C ASN A 199 -13.73 -12.77 -21.29
N THR A 200 -13.07 -11.60 -21.18
CA THR A 200 -13.40 -10.40 -21.96
C THR A 200 -12.18 -9.88 -22.73
N SER A 201 -12.39 -9.44 -23.98
CA SER A 201 -11.32 -8.79 -24.74
C SER A 201 -10.95 -7.43 -24.13
N LEU A 202 -9.66 -7.11 -24.15
CA LEU A 202 -9.12 -5.84 -23.66
C LEU A 202 -9.78 -4.62 -24.30
N GLU A 203 -10.09 -4.71 -25.60
CA GLU A 203 -10.75 -3.64 -26.34
C GLU A 203 -12.08 -3.23 -25.69
N LYS A 204 -12.89 -4.21 -25.28
CA LYS A 204 -14.18 -3.95 -24.62
C LYS A 204 -14.01 -3.27 -23.26
N ILE A 205 -12.99 -3.66 -22.49
CA ILE A 205 -12.68 -3.05 -21.19
C ILE A 205 -12.22 -1.60 -21.39
N VAL A 206 -11.35 -1.36 -22.38
CA VAL A 206 -10.88 -0.02 -22.73
C VAL A 206 -12.03 0.86 -23.22
N ASP A 207 -12.91 0.34 -24.06
CA ASP A 207 -14.05 1.09 -24.59
C ASP A 207 -15.08 1.43 -23.50
N LEU A 208 -15.31 0.52 -22.54
CA LEU A 208 -16.09 0.83 -21.34
C LEU A 208 -15.45 1.97 -20.54
N GLY A 209 -14.12 1.95 -20.36
CA GLY A 209 -13.38 3.01 -19.68
C GLY A 209 -13.51 4.36 -20.39
N LYS A 210 -13.37 4.38 -21.72
CA LYS A 210 -13.57 5.59 -22.54
C LYS A 210 -14.99 6.13 -22.42
N PHE A 211 -15.99 5.25 -22.42
CA PHE A 211 -17.39 5.63 -22.24
C PHE A 211 -17.62 6.28 -20.88
N LEU A 212 -17.20 5.64 -19.79
CA LEU A 212 -17.34 6.18 -18.43
C LEU A 212 -16.62 7.51 -18.24
N TYR A 213 -15.46 7.69 -18.88
CA TYR A 213 -14.74 8.96 -18.87
C TYR A 213 -15.54 10.07 -19.56
N LYS A 214 -16.11 9.78 -20.74
CA LYS A 214 -16.97 10.74 -21.45
C LYS A 214 -18.17 11.13 -20.59
N GLU A 215 -18.90 10.17 -20.02
CA GLU A 215 -20.12 10.49 -19.26
C GLU A 215 -19.88 11.20 -17.91
N LYS A 216 -18.67 11.10 -17.33
CA LYS A 216 -18.35 11.75 -16.04
C LYS A 216 -17.56 13.04 -16.15
N PHE A 217 -16.88 13.28 -17.27
CA PHE A 217 -15.93 14.39 -17.43
C PHE A 217 -16.09 15.18 -18.74
N VAL A 218 -17.10 14.86 -19.56
CA VAL A 218 -17.58 15.67 -20.70
C VAL A 218 -19.03 16.04 -20.44
#